data_AF-W3A588-F1
#
_entry.id   AF-W3A588-F1
#
_cell.length_a   1.000
_cell.length_b   1.000
_cell.length_c   1.000
_cell.angle_alpha   90.00
_cell.angle_beta   90.00
_cell.angle_gamma   90.00
#
_symmetry.space_group_name_H-M   'P 1'
#
loop_
_entity.id
_entity.type
_entity.pdbx_description
1 polymer ?
#
loop_
_entity_poly.entity_id
_entity_poly.type
_entity_poly.pdbx_seq_one_letter_code
_entity_poly.pdbx_strand_id
1 'polypeptide(L)'
;MMLHASAPARPALRRAFSSAAGYVQDTIIPTYHFQKSLTRLPIPKLEDTLTRYLASVEPVVTSDQLAETRRAVMDFQSGVGPELHRALVARDAANTHTSYINQWWLEMYLDDRQPLPINYNPQIKLKMDPVPAKNSQSQRAASLIASTVRVHRTLRDKKLEPDIFHTKPDTTKTNAFQYFCKLLPESVSFYGAAALGAYPLDMSQYKNLFSSTRLPRLGRDELKVSPGSKHVVVQRGTKFYTFDVLTADGSAVPDEQILANVEAILAEPLTKSTPDEPGMGLMTTMNRDSWANAREKLEASGVNKANLEQIDSALFVVSLEHESPATPEEVSSTFLMGDGTNHWFDKSFQLIIAANGTASVNFEHAWGDGVAVLRYLNELYGDSVKYPVLKASSQAKPKELTWDINGETKQLLNEAKKTYDKWTSTLLVACAETPVTCCW
;
A
#
# COMPACT_ATOMS: atom_id res chain seq x y z
N MET A 1 36.10 22.78 41.39
CA MET A 1 35.26 23.99 41.34
C MET A 1 35.09 24.37 39.88
N MET A 2 34.00 23.92 39.24
CA MET A 2 33.30 24.60 38.15
C MET A 2 32.10 23.72 37.79
N LEU A 3 30.93 24.20 38.22
CA LEU A 3 29.62 23.65 37.90
C LEU A 3 29.36 23.85 36.41
N HIS A 4 28.97 22.80 35.69
CA HIS A 4 28.23 22.95 34.44
C HIS A 4 26.75 22.81 34.74
N ALA A 5 26.08 23.96 34.73
CA ALA A 5 24.65 24.09 34.88
C ALA A 5 23.94 23.41 33.70
N SER A 6 23.04 22.48 34.00
CA SER A 6 22.10 21.91 33.05
C SER A 6 21.17 23.01 32.54
N ALA A 7 21.14 23.23 31.23
CA ALA A 7 20.13 24.06 30.60
C ALA A 7 18.73 23.44 30.83
N PRO A 8 17.69 24.22 31.18
CA PRO A 8 16.37 23.68 31.42
C PRO A 8 15.76 23.17 30.11
N ALA A 9 15.19 21.96 30.17
CA ALA A 9 14.42 21.38 29.09
C ALA A 9 13.29 22.35 28.70
N ARG A 10 13.30 22.81 27.44
CA ARG A 10 12.19 23.59 26.89
C ARG A 10 10.94 22.69 26.93
N PRO A 11 9.80 23.15 27.48
CA PRO A 11 8.58 22.38 27.46
C PRO A 11 8.20 22.13 26.01
N ALA A 12 7.98 20.86 25.66
CA ALA A 12 7.43 20.48 24.37
C ALA A 12 6.14 21.28 24.15
N LEU A 13 6.16 22.21 23.19
CA LEU A 13 4.97 22.86 22.70
C LEU A 13 4.03 21.76 22.21
N ARG A 14 3.03 21.43 23.02
CA ARG A 14 1.85 20.67 22.63
C ARG A 14 1.27 21.37 21.39
N ARG A 15 1.60 20.89 20.19
CA ARG A 15 0.87 21.25 18.98
C ARG A 15 -0.54 20.69 19.16
N ALA A 16 -1.47 21.60 19.44
CA ALA A 16 -2.90 21.35 19.43
C ALA A 16 -3.32 21.02 17.98
N PHE A 17 -3.25 19.76 17.59
CA PHE A 17 -3.95 19.21 16.42
C PHE A 17 -4.32 17.75 16.68
N SER A 18 -5.12 17.53 17.73
CA SER A 18 -6.16 16.50 17.65
C SER A 18 -7.33 17.22 17.01
N SER A 19 -7.66 16.91 15.74
CA SER A 19 -8.93 17.37 15.22
C SER A 19 -10.00 16.62 16.02
N ALA A 20 -10.82 17.36 16.77
CA ALA A 20 -11.96 16.81 17.50
C ALA A 20 -13.01 16.10 16.59
N ALA A 21 -12.76 16.04 15.27
CA ALA A 21 -13.64 15.49 14.24
C ALA A 21 -13.19 14.12 13.68
N GLY A 22 -12.12 13.52 14.21
CA GLY A 22 -11.67 12.17 13.83
C GLY A 22 -11.01 12.12 12.44
N TYR A 23 -10.27 13.16 12.09
CA TYR A 23 -9.41 13.25 10.90
C TYR A 23 -7.94 13.39 11.30
N VAL A 24 -7.02 12.86 10.50
CA VAL A 24 -5.57 13.01 10.75
C VAL A 24 -5.06 14.39 10.33
N GLN A 25 -5.74 15.02 9.37
CA GLN A 25 -5.45 16.35 8.83
C GLN A 25 -6.74 17.11 8.53
N ASP A 26 -6.63 18.43 8.41
CA ASP A 26 -7.68 19.30 7.89
C ASP A 26 -7.04 20.40 7.03
N THR A 27 -6.97 20.14 5.73
CA THR A 27 -6.20 20.96 4.81
C THR A 27 -6.84 22.32 4.52
N ILE A 28 -6.00 23.34 4.33
CA ILE A 28 -6.43 24.66 3.83
C ILE A 28 -6.63 24.61 2.31
N ILE A 29 -5.75 23.90 1.59
CA ILE A 29 -5.78 23.76 0.12
C ILE A 29 -6.59 22.50 -0.22
N PRO A 30 -7.65 22.56 -1.03
CA PRO A 30 -8.41 21.36 -1.38
C PRO A 30 -7.50 20.22 -1.87
N THR A 31 -7.71 18.98 -1.41
CA THR A 31 -6.79 17.85 -1.65
C THR A 31 -6.35 17.68 -3.10
N TYR A 32 -7.27 17.88 -4.06
CA TYR A 32 -7.01 17.71 -5.50
C TYR A 32 -6.83 19.02 -6.27
N HIS A 33 -6.56 20.13 -5.58
CA HIS A 33 -6.55 21.48 -6.14
C HIS A 33 -5.57 21.70 -7.31
N PHE A 34 -4.47 20.94 -7.34
CA PHE A 34 -3.42 21.07 -8.36
C PHE A 34 -3.61 20.13 -9.55
N GLN A 35 -4.50 19.13 -9.45
CA GLN A 35 -4.54 18.01 -10.41
C GLN A 35 -4.87 18.46 -11.84
N LYS A 36 -5.66 19.54 -12.02
CA LYS A 36 -6.04 20.06 -13.35
C LYS A 36 -4.94 20.85 -14.06
N SER A 37 -3.90 21.26 -13.35
CA SER A 37 -2.81 22.08 -13.90
C SER A 37 -1.44 21.42 -13.82
N LEU A 38 -1.37 20.14 -13.41
CA LEU A 38 -0.14 19.36 -13.46
C LEU A 38 0.45 19.38 -14.88
N THR A 39 1.77 19.49 -14.96
CA THR A 39 2.48 19.40 -16.24
C THR A 39 2.44 17.98 -16.78
N ARG A 40 2.34 17.86 -18.10
CA ARG A 40 2.39 16.58 -18.79
C ARG A 40 3.80 15.98 -18.68
N LEU A 41 3.87 14.65 -18.50
CA LEU A 41 5.14 13.93 -18.48
C LEU A 41 5.82 14.05 -19.86
N PRO A 42 7.04 14.62 -19.95
CA PRO A 42 7.69 14.81 -21.23
C PRO A 42 8.15 13.47 -21.83
N ILE A 43 8.05 13.35 -23.15
CA ILE A 43 8.73 12.30 -23.90
C ILE A 43 10.17 12.78 -24.20
N PRO A 44 11.22 12.08 -23.74
CA PRO A 44 12.59 12.45 -24.06
C PRO A 44 12.87 12.36 -25.57
N LYS A 45 13.84 13.14 -26.07
CA LYS A 45 14.30 12.99 -27.45
C LYS A 45 14.83 11.57 -27.66
N LEU A 46 14.58 11.00 -28.85
CA LEU A 46 15.06 9.67 -29.21
C LEU A 46 16.59 9.54 -29.01
N GLU A 47 17.35 10.52 -29.51
CA GLU A 47 18.83 10.55 -29.42
C GLU A 47 19.33 10.56 -27.96
N ASP A 48 18.68 11.33 -27.09
CA ASP A 48 19.01 11.39 -25.66
C ASP A 48 18.76 10.03 -24.99
N THR A 49 17.64 9.38 -25.32
CA THR A 49 17.30 8.04 -24.79
C THR A 49 18.31 6.99 -25.24
N LEU A 50 18.68 6.97 -26.53
CA LEU A 50 19.66 6.01 -27.06
C LEU A 50 21.05 6.22 -26.46
N THR A 51 21.46 7.48 -26.26
CA THR A 51 22.73 7.81 -25.60
C THR A 51 22.74 7.34 -24.14
N ARG A 52 21.68 7.62 -23.39
CA ARG A 52 21.54 7.18 -22.00
C ARG A 52 21.47 5.66 -21.89
N TYR A 53 20.81 4.98 -22.83
CA TYR A 53 20.75 3.53 -22.88
C TYR A 53 22.16 2.93 -23.04
N LEU A 54 22.95 3.38 -24.02
CA LEU A 54 24.32 2.90 -24.21
C LEU A 54 25.21 3.15 -22.99
N ALA A 55 25.12 4.34 -22.38
CA ALA A 55 25.85 4.66 -21.16
C ALA A 55 25.47 3.73 -19.98
N SER A 56 24.24 3.23 -19.96
CA SER A 56 23.75 2.30 -18.92
C SER A 56 24.14 0.85 -19.19
N VAL A 57 24.32 0.47 -20.46
CA VAL A 57 24.72 -0.88 -20.89
C VAL A 57 26.23 -1.10 -20.75
N GLU A 58 27.03 -0.09 -21.09
CA GLU A 58 28.50 -0.14 -21.07
C GLU A 58 29.12 -0.77 -19.80
N PRO A 59 28.69 -0.47 -18.56
CA PRO A 59 29.30 -1.05 -17.37
C PRO A 59 28.93 -2.51 -17.09
N VAL A 60 27.97 -3.12 -17.80
CA VAL A 60 27.44 -4.47 -17.48
C VAL A 60 27.64 -5.51 -18.59
N VAL A 61 28.32 -5.15 -19.69
CA VAL A 61 28.57 -6.05 -20.83
C VAL A 61 30.03 -6.06 -21.24
N THR A 62 30.44 -7.07 -22.02
CA THR A 62 31.78 -7.10 -22.63
C THR A 62 31.92 -6.09 -23.75
N SER A 63 33.16 -5.76 -24.14
CA SER A 63 33.42 -4.85 -25.27
C SER A 63 32.78 -5.31 -26.58
N ASP A 64 32.77 -6.62 -26.85
CA ASP A 64 32.17 -7.20 -28.06
C ASP A 64 30.63 -7.07 -28.04
N GLN A 65 30.00 -7.35 -26.90
CA GLN A 65 28.56 -7.17 -26.69
C GLN A 65 28.15 -5.70 -26.79
N LEU A 66 28.98 -4.78 -26.26
CA LEU A 66 28.77 -3.35 -26.40
C LEU A 66 28.87 -2.90 -27.86
N ALA A 67 29.83 -3.41 -28.61
CA ALA A 67 29.97 -3.11 -30.04
C ALA A 67 28.74 -3.59 -30.84
N GLU A 68 28.22 -4.78 -30.52
CA GLU A 68 26.97 -5.29 -31.09
C GLU A 68 25.77 -4.40 -30.72
N THR A 69 25.65 -4.02 -29.45
CA THR A 69 24.59 -3.13 -28.97
C THR A 69 24.64 -1.77 -29.67
N ARG A 70 25.84 -1.20 -29.84
CA ARG A 70 26.04 0.06 -30.58
C ARG A 70 25.55 -0.05 -32.03
N ARG A 71 25.80 -1.19 -32.71
CA ARG A 71 25.26 -1.44 -34.06
C ARG A 71 23.73 -1.48 -34.05
N ALA A 72 23.13 -2.26 -33.15
CA ALA A 72 21.67 -2.34 -33.04
C ALA A 72 21.02 -0.97 -32.74
N VAL A 73 21.65 -0.15 -31.90
CA VAL A 73 21.19 1.22 -31.61
C VAL A 73 21.29 2.12 -32.84
N MET A 74 22.37 2.03 -33.63
CA MET A 74 22.50 2.78 -34.89
C MET A 74 21.45 2.34 -35.92
N ASP A 75 21.21 1.04 -36.04
CA ASP A 75 20.18 0.50 -36.94
C ASP A 75 18.78 0.95 -36.51
N PHE A 76 18.49 0.95 -35.21
CA PHE A 76 17.22 1.47 -34.69
C PHE A 76 17.06 2.97 -34.93
N GLN A 77 18.12 3.76 -34.67
CA GLN A 77 18.12 5.21 -34.84
C GLN A 77 17.92 5.63 -36.30
N SER A 78 18.53 4.91 -37.24
CA SER A 78 18.44 5.19 -38.68
C SER A 78 17.27 4.47 -39.38
N GLY A 79 16.69 3.45 -38.74
CA GLY A 79 15.58 2.65 -39.24
C GLY A 79 14.23 3.00 -38.61
N VAL A 80 13.66 2.04 -37.87
CA VAL A 80 12.27 2.11 -37.37
C VAL A 80 12.07 3.05 -36.18
N GLY A 81 13.14 3.40 -35.44
CA GLY A 81 13.07 4.20 -34.21
C GLY A 81 12.40 5.57 -34.37
N PRO A 82 12.76 6.38 -35.38
CA PRO A 82 12.10 7.66 -35.65
C PRO A 82 10.60 7.55 -35.94
N GLU A 83 10.16 6.48 -36.61
CA GLU A 83 8.75 6.22 -36.88
C GLU A 83 7.99 5.92 -35.59
N LEU A 84 8.50 5.00 -34.77
CA LEU A 84 7.92 4.66 -33.48
C LEU A 84 7.87 5.86 -32.53
N HIS A 85 8.94 6.66 -32.49
CA HIS A 85 8.97 7.87 -31.68
C HIS A 85 7.91 8.89 -32.12
N ARG A 86 7.74 9.08 -33.44
CA ARG A 86 6.68 9.96 -33.97
C ARG A 86 5.29 9.46 -33.62
N ALA A 87 5.05 8.15 -33.70
CA ALA A 87 3.79 7.53 -33.31
C ALA A 87 3.52 7.70 -31.80
N LEU A 88 4.54 7.55 -30.95
CA LEU A 88 4.45 7.78 -29.52
C LEU A 88 4.08 9.23 -29.19
N VAL A 89 4.76 10.20 -29.82
CA VAL A 89 4.46 11.63 -29.65
C VAL A 89 3.06 11.98 -30.14
N ALA A 90 2.62 11.42 -31.26
CA ALA A 90 1.26 11.63 -31.79
C ALA A 90 0.20 11.05 -30.84
N ARG A 91 0.42 9.84 -30.31
CA ARG A 91 -0.46 9.21 -29.31
C ARG A 91 -0.55 10.06 -28.05
N ASP A 92 0.59 10.54 -27.53
CA ASP A 92 0.63 11.40 -26.35
C ASP A 92 -0.15 12.70 -26.59
N ALA A 93 0.10 13.38 -27.72
CA ALA A 93 -0.62 14.61 -28.08
C ALA A 93 -2.14 14.42 -28.21
N ALA A 94 -2.61 13.23 -28.63
CA ALA A 94 -4.03 12.90 -28.69
C ALA A 94 -4.65 12.58 -27.31
N ASN A 95 -3.85 12.32 -26.27
CA ASN A 95 -4.30 11.88 -24.95
C ASN A 95 -3.80 12.83 -23.84
N THR A 96 -4.16 14.12 -23.94
CA THR A 96 -3.65 15.17 -23.04
C THR A 96 -4.07 15.06 -21.57
N HIS A 97 -5.03 14.19 -21.25
CA HIS A 97 -5.56 13.96 -19.90
C HIS A 97 -4.76 12.91 -19.10
N THR A 98 -3.73 12.30 -19.69
CA THR A 98 -2.88 11.27 -19.06
C THR A 98 -1.42 11.41 -19.51
N SER A 99 -0.55 10.51 -19.06
CA SER A 99 0.83 10.38 -19.53
C SER A 99 0.97 9.25 -20.54
N TYR A 100 1.97 9.33 -21.43
CA TYR A 100 2.21 8.33 -22.46
C TYR A 100 2.47 6.91 -21.91
N ILE A 101 2.93 6.79 -20.65
CA ILE A 101 3.38 5.53 -20.05
C ILE A 101 2.33 4.88 -19.14
N ASN A 102 1.38 5.66 -18.59
CA ASN A 102 0.49 5.19 -17.51
C ASN A 102 -0.28 3.91 -17.85
N GLN A 103 -0.90 3.86 -19.04
CA GLN A 103 -1.65 2.68 -19.46
C GLN A 103 -0.74 1.46 -19.62
N TRP A 104 0.37 1.58 -20.34
CA TRP A 104 1.26 0.45 -20.58
C TRP A 104 1.94 -0.05 -19.31
N TRP A 105 2.26 0.84 -18.37
CA TRP A 105 2.81 0.46 -17.07
C TRP A 105 1.81 -0.35 -16.25
N LEU A 106 0.55 0.12 -16.18
CA LEU A 106 -0.52 -0.60 -15.49
C LEU A 106 -0.78 -1.97 -16.14
N GLU A 107 -0.88 -2.01 -17.47
CA GLU A 107 -1.11 -3.25 -18.23
C GLU A 107 0.03 -4.25 -18.05
N MET A 108 1.29 -3.81 -18.01
CA MET A 108 2.43 -4.69 -17.73
C MET A 108 2.25 -5.49 -16.42
N TYR A 109 1.84 -4.83 -15.33
CA TYR A 109 1.58 -5.53 -14.06
C TYR A 109 0.31 -6.37 -14.11
N LEU A 110 -0.76 -5.87 -14.74
CA LEU A 110 -2.04 -6.56 -14.81
C LEU A 110 -2.08 -7.70 -15.83
N ASP A 111 -1.10 -7.80 -16.74
CA ASP A 111 -0.91 -8.88 -17.72
C ASP A 111 0.06 -9.94 -17.23
N ASP A 112 0.95 -9.63 -16.28
CA ASP A 112 1.87 -10.65 -15.76
C ASP A 112 1.11 -11.73 -14.97
N ARG A 113 1.38 -13.00 -15.28
CA ARG A 113 0.71 -14.16 -14.69
C ARG A 113 1.47 -14.76 -13.49
N GLN A 114 2.65 -14.23 -13.14
CA GLN A 114 3.39 -14.67 -11.97
C GLN A 114 2.60 -14.43 -10.67
N PRO A 115 2.81 -15.26 -9.64
CA PRO A 115 2.30 -14.98 -8.30
C PRO A 115 2.67 -13.58 -7.80
N LEU A 116 1.77 -12.95 -7.06
CA LEU A 116 1.98 -11.61 -6.50
C LEU A 116 3.03 -11.52 -5.37
N PRO A 117 2.99 -12.37 -4.32
CA PRO A 117 3.97 -12.27 -3.23
C PRO A 117 5.39 -12.41 -3.78
N ILE A 118 6.38 -11.70 -3.21
CA ILE A 118 7.80 -11.71 -3.62
C ILE A 118 8.07 -11.07 -4.99
N ASN A 119 7.36 -11.45 -6.07
CA ASN A 119 7.60 -10.90 -7.41
C ASN A 119 7.19 -9.43 -7.51
N TYR A 120 6.09 -9.05 -6.85
CA TYR A 120 5.55 -7.70 -6.94
C TYR A 120 5.26 -7.06 -5.59
N ASN A 121 4.57 -7.76 -4.69
CA ASN A 121 4.13 -7.16 -3.42
C ASN A 121 5.34 -6.85 -2.54
N PRO A 122 5.65 -5.57 -2.26
CA PRO A 122 6.67 -5.22 -1.30
C PRO A 122 6.05 -5.13 0.11
N GLN A 123 6.92 -4.92 1.11
CA GLN A 123 6.50 -4.67 2.48
C GLN A 123 7.25 -3.48 3.08
N ILE A 124 6.60 -2.71 3.96
CA ILE A 124 7.23 -1.62 4.72
C ILE A 124 6.92 -1.81 6.20
N LYS A 125 7.96 -2.17 6.97
CA LYS A 125 7.90 -2.30 8.43
C LYS A 125 7.61 -0.96 9.10
N LEU A 126 6.66 -0.96 10.05
CA LEU A 126 6.37 0.17 10.92
C LEU A 126 7.30 0.18 12.15
N LYS A 127 7.66 1.36 12.63
CA LYS A 127 8.33 1.53 13.92
C LYS A 127 7.40 1.12 15.07
N MET A 128 7.94 0.61 16.16
CA MET A 128 7.17 0.31 17.37
C MET A 128 6.56 1.57 17.98
N ASP A 129 5.46 1.43 18.74
CA ASP A 129 4.95 2.54 19.54
C ASP A 129 5.98 2.92 20.62
N PRO A 130 6.25 4.21 20.85
CA PRO A 130 7.11 4.65 21.95
C PRO A 130 6.57 4.27 23.34
N VAL A 131 5.27 3.99 23.48
CA VAL A 131 4.65 3.51 24.73
C VAL A 131 4.61 1.97 24.72
N PRO A 132 5.39 1.27 25.55
CA PRO A 132 5.48 -0.19 25.51
C PRO A 132 4.14 -0.92 25.66
N ALA A 133 3.23 -0.40 26.50
CA ALA A 133 1.91 -0.99 26.72
C ALA A 133 1.02 -1.00 25.47
N LYS A 134 1.32 -0.18 24.44
CA LYS A 134 0.61 -0.15 23.16
C LYS A 134 1.14 -1.16 22.14
N ASN A 135 2.19 -1.89 22.48
CA ASN A 135 2.82 -2.89 21.62
C ASN A 135 2.35 -4.32 21.91
N SER A 136 1.32 -4.54 22.74
CA SER A 136 0.61 -5.82 22.68
C SER A 136 -0.10 -5.92 21.32
N GLN A 137 -0.25 -7.15 20.79
CA GLN A 137 -0.86 -7.35 19.47
C GLN A 137 -2.25 -6.70 19.36
N SER A 138 -3.10 -6.84 20.39
CA SER A 138 -4.45 -6.26 20.39
C SER A 138 -4.44 -4.72 20.37
N GLN A 139 -3.65 -4.09 21.25
CA GLN A 139 -3.54 -2.64 21.33
C GLN A 139 -2.95 -2.05 20.05
N ARG A 140 -1.92 -2.71 19.51
CA ARG A 140 -1.26 -2.27 18.29
C ARG A 140 -2.18 -2.38 17.09
N ALA A 141 -2.84 -3.52 16.91
CA ALA A 141 -3.79 -3.72 15.82
C ALA A 141 -4.95 -2.73 15.91
N ALA A 142 -5.58 -2.57 17.08
CA ALA A 142 -6.69 -1.63 17.24
C ALA A 142 -6.29 -0.18 16.96
N SER A 143 -5.14 0.26 17.47
CA SER A 143 -4.62 1.63 17.24
C SER A 143 -4.33 1.87 15.75
N LEU A 144 -3.71 0.91 15.07
CA LEU A 144 -3.41 1.04 13.63
C LEU A 144 -4.69 1.02 12.79
N ILE A 145 -5.64 0.11 13.07
CA ILE A 145 -6.94 0.08 12.37
C ILE A 145 -7.65 1.43 12.53
N ALA A 146 -7.76 1.94 13.76
CA ALA A 146 -8.44 3.21 14.04
C ALA A 146 -7.78 4.39 13.30
N SER A 147 -6.45 4.48 13.33
CA SER A 147 -5.71 5.51 12.61
C SER A 147 -5.83 5.36 11.09
N THR A 148 -5.81 4.15 10.55
CA THR A 148 -6.08 3.89 9.12
C THR A 148 -7.48 4.35 8.72
N VAL A 149 -8.49 4.13 9.57
CA VAL A 149 -9.85 4.63 9.35
C VAL A 149 -9.90 6.16 9.34
N ARG A 150 -9.17 6.83 10.25
CA ARG A 150 -9.04 8.29 10.24
C ARG A 150 -8.34 8.79 8.96
N VAL A 151 -7.31 8.12 8.47
CA VAL A 151 -6.67 8.45 7.18
C VAL A 151 -7.66 8.27 6.02
N HIS A 152 -8.38 7.15 5.98
CA HIS A 152 -9.42 6.91 4.98
C HIS A 152 -10.46 8.02 4.95
N ARG A 153 -11.01 8.39 6.11
CA ARG A 153 -11.98 9.50 6.22
C ARG A 153 -11.38 10.82 5.77
N THR A 154 -10.13 11.09 6.11
CA THR A 154 -9.42 12.32 5.72
C THR A 154 -9.26 12.42 4.21
N LEU A 155 -8.96 11.31 3.52
CA LEU A 155 -8.89 11.25 2.07
C LEU A 155 -10.27 11.35 1.42
N ARG A 156 -11.24 10.53 1.89
CA ARG A 156 -12.62 10.48 1.38
C ARG A 156 -13.30 11.86 1.45
N ASP A 157 -13.13 12.54 2.58
CA ASP A 157 -13.75 13.84 2.84
C ASP A 157 -12.89 15.02 2.32
N LYS A 158 -11.84 14.73 1.55
CA LYS A 158 -10.95 15.72 0.89
C LYS A 158 -10.33 16.73 1.88
N LYS A 159 -9.93 16.21 3.04
CA LYS A 159 -9.26 16.94 4.12
C LYS A 159 -7.74 16.71 4.15
N LEU A 160 -7.23 15.78 3.34
CA LEU A 160 -5.81 15.50 3.22
C LEU A 160 -5.08 16.64 2.51
N GLU A 161 -3.94 17.09 3.03
CA GLU A 161 -3.13 18.10 2.33
C GLU A 161 -2.63 17.55 0.98
N PRO A 162 -2.66 18.33 -0.11
CA PRO A 162 -2.09 17.91 -1.39
C PRO A 162 -0.62 17.50 -1.26
N ASP A 163 -0.20 16.50 -2.02
CA ASP A 163 1.21 16.14 -2.09
C ASP A 163 1.98 17.21 -2.86
N ILE A 164 2.98 17.79 -2.20
CA ILE A 164 3.81 18.85 -2.76
C ILE A 164 5.27 18.58 -2.38
N PHE A 165 6.15 18.53 -3.38
CA PHE A 165 7.58 18.55 -3.17
C PHE A 165 8.08 19.99 -3.01
N HIS A 166 8.68 20.30 -1.86
CA HIS A 166 9.10 21.65 -1.49
C HIS A 166 10.62 21.80 -1.58
N THR A 167 11.12 22.59 -2.54
CA THR A 167 12.57 22.92 -2.61
C THR A 167 12.95 24.11 -1.73
N LYS A 168 11.98 24.90 -1.30
CA LYS A 168 12.15 26.05 -0.40
C LYS A 168 11.17 25.93 0.78
N PRO A 169 11.36 24.96 1.69
CA PRO A 169 10.39 24.68 2.75
C PRO A 169 10.15 25.87 3.68
N ASP A 170 11.16 26.68 3.97
CA ASP A 170 11.03 27.85 4.86
C ASP A 170 10.02 28.90 4.35
N THR A 171 9.81 28.98 3.04
CA THR A 171 8.83 29.90 2.43
C THR A 171 7.52 29.20 2.08
N THR A 172 7.59 27.95 1.63
CA THR A 172 6.45 27.21 1.08
C THR A 172 5.69 26.35 2.11
N LYS A 173 6.25 26.05 3.29
CA LYS A 173 5.54 25.36 4.39
C LYS A 173 4.96 26.36 5.39
N THR A 174 4.20 27.34 4.88
CA THR A 174 3.61 28.42 5.68
C THR A 174 2.12 28.56 5.39
N ASN A 175 1.35 29.06 6.37
CA ASN A 175 -0.08 29.34 6.16
C ASN A 175 -0.29 30.38 5.04
N ALA A 176 0.60 31.37 4.92
CA ALA A 176 0.54 32.37 3.87
C ALA A 176 0.62 31.74 2.47
N PHE A 177 1.56 30.81 2.26
CA PHE A 177 1.65 30.04 1.03
C PHE A 177 0.37 29.22 0.77
N GLN A 178 -0.16 28.54 1.80
CA GLN A 178 -1.36 27.72 1.64
C GLN A 178 -2.58 28.55 1.21
N TYR A 179 -2.81 29.71 1.85
CA TYR A 179 -3.91 30.60 1.45
C TYR A 179 -3.70 31.22 0.07
N PHE A 180 -2.46 31.57 -0.29
CA PHE A 180 -2.13 32.01 -1.64
C PHE A 180 -2.50 30.94 -2.67
N CYS A 181 -2.04 29.70 -2.49
CA CYS A 181 -2.36 28.60 -3.39
C CYS A 181 -3.86 28.32 -3.45
N LYS A 182 -4.57 28.29 -2.32
CA LYS A 182 -6.03 28.08 -2.26
C LYS A 182 -6.82 29.06 -3.15
N LEU A 183 -6.35 30.29 -3.28
CA LEU A 183 -7.01 31.34 -4.06
C LEU A 183 -6.71 31.27 -5.56
N LEU A 184 -5.71 30.49 -5.97
CA LEU A 184 -5.40 30.31 -7.39
C LEU A 184 -6.50 29.45 -8.06
N PRO A 185 -6.90 29.76 -9.30
CA PRO A 185 -7.73 28.85 -10.08
C PRO A 185 -7.02 27.51 -10.31
N GLU A 186 -7.75 26.39 -10.22
CA GLU A 186 -7.19 25.02 -10.39
C GLU A 186 -6.47 24.84 -11.74
N SER A 187 -6.85 25.60 -12.76
CA SER A 187 -6.25 25.58 -14.10
C SER A 187 -4.84 26.19 -14.16
N VAL A 188 -4.41 26.93 -13.13
CA VAL A 188 -3.07 27.55 -13.07
C VAL A 188 -2.36 27.34 -11.73
N SER A 189 -3.01 26.66 -10.77
CA SER A 189 -2.53 26.51 -9.40
C SER A 189 -1.15 25.84 -9.30
N PHE A 190 -0.85 24.86 -10.16
CA PHE A 190 0.47 24.25 -10.27
C PHE A 190 1.56 25.27 -10.58
N TYR A 191 1.37 26.11 -11.59
CA TYR A 191 2.38 27.08 -12.02
C TYR A 191 2.67 28.12 -10.94
N GLY A 192 1.65 28.55 -10.20
CA GLY A 192 1.81 29.47 -9.08
C GLY A 192 2.60 28.85 -7.91
N ALA A 193 2.35 27.58 -7.59
CA ALA A 193 3.15 26.84 -6.61
C ALA A 193 4.61 26.66 -7.09
N ALA A 194 4.79 26.24 -8.35
CA ALA A 194 6.10 25.94 -8.93
C ALA A 194 7.00 27.18 -8.97
N ALA A 195 6.45 28.36 -9.29
CA ALA A 195 7.17 29.64 -9.26
C ALA A 195 7.78 29.98 -7.88
N LEU A 196 7.24 29.41 -6.81
CA LEU A 196 7.73 29.59 -5.43
C LEU A 196 8.61 28.44 -4.94
N GLY A 197 8.91 27.45 -5.78
CA GLY A 197 9.70 26.27 -5.42
C GLY A 197 8.88 25.17 -4.73
N ALA A 198 7.59 25.06 -5.05
CA ALA A 198 6.71 23.99 -4.59
C ALA A 198 6.12 23.25 -5.81
N TYR A 199 6.34 21.95 -5.91
CA TYR A 199 5.95 21.13 -7.05
C TYR A 199 4.88 20.13 -6.62
N PRO A 200 3.58 20.43 -6.84
CA PRO A 200 2.50 19.50 -6.60
C PRO A 200 2.66 18.20 -7.39
N LEU A 201 2.27 17.08 -6.79
CA LEU A 201 2.38 15.74 -7.36
C LEU A 201 1.02 15.20 -7.83
N ASP A 202 1.05 14.17 -8.67
CA ASP A 202 -0.14 13.42 -9.05
C ASP A 202 -0.72 12.70 -7.82
N MET A 203 -2.05 12.73 -7.70
CA MET A 203 -2.79 12.02 -6.66
C MET A 203 -3.88 11.12 -7.25
N SER A 204 -3.81 10.78 -8.54
CA SER A 204 -4.84 10.01 -9.24
C SER A 204 -4.96 8.55 -8.76
N GLN A 205 -3.88 8.01 -8.20
CA GLN A 205 -3.79 6.65 -7.67
C GLN A 205 -4.41 6.49 -6.27
N TYR A 206 -4.60 7.57 -5.51
CA TYR A 206 -5.09 7.52 -4.12
C TYR A 206 -6.46 6.85 -3.97
N LYS A 207 -7.29 6.90 -5.02
CA LYS A 207 -8.60 6.23 -5.05
C LYS A 207 -8.50 4.70 -4.89
N ASN A 208 -7.35 4.10 -5.22
CA ASN A 208 -7.11 2.66 -5.16
C ASN A 208 -6.56 2.21 -3.79
N LEU A 209 -6.29 3.13 -2.87
CA LEU A 209 -5.68 2.78 -1.58
C LEU A 209 -6.65 1.98 -0.70
N PHE A 210 -7.92 2.40 -0.64
CA PHE A 210 -8.96 1.80 0.19
C PHE A 210 -10.06 1.14 -0.63
N SER A 211 -10.76 0.17 -0.04
CA SER A 211 -11.89 -0.52 -0.67
C SER A 211 -11.54 -1.14 -2.02
N SER A 212 -10.27 -1.52 -2.19
CA SER A 212 -9.72 -1.89 -3.49
C SER A 212 -9.05 -3.25 -3.41
N THR A 213 -9.07 -3.98 -4.51
CA THR A 213 -8.47 -5.31 -4.64
C THR A 213 -8.10 -5.57 -6.10
N ARG A 214 -7.10 -6.40 -6.34
CA ARG A 214 -6.76 -6.94 -7.65
C ARG A 214 -7.47 -8.28 -7.83
N LEU A 215 -8.44 -8.32 -8.75
CA LEU A 215 -9.17 -9.53 -9.09
C LEU A 215 -8.41 -10.34 -10.13
N PRO A 216 -8.17 -11.64 -9.90
CA PRO A 216 -7.59 -12.51 -10.91
C PRO A 216 -8.58 -12.72 -12.06
N ARG A 217 -8.08 -12.63 -13.28
CA ARG A 217 -8.85 -12.87 -14.52
C ARG A 217 -7.94 -13.57 -15.52
N LEU A 218 -8.54 -14.34 -16.42
CA LEU A 218 -7.77 -14.99 -17.48
C LEU A 218 -7.13 -13.94 -18.41
N GLY A 219 -5.82 -14.08 -18.62
CA GLY A 219 -5.05 -13.20 -19.50
C GLY A 219 -4.68 -11.84 -18.89
N ARG A 220 -5.64 -11.10 -18.33
CA ARG A 220 -5.40 -9.77 -17.71
C ARG A 220 -6.28 -9.55 -16.47
N ASP A 221 -5.65 -9.36 -15.32
CA ASP A 221 -6.29 -9.07 -14.04
C ASP A 221 -7.00 -7.70 -14.04
N GLU A 222 -7.88 -7.49 -13.07
CA GLU A 222 -8.71 -6.30 -12.96
C GLU A 222 -8.51 -5.61 -11.61
N LEU A 223 -8.31 -4.29 -11.59
CA LEU A 223 -8.38 -3.51 -10.35
C LEU A 223 -9.83 -3.13 -10.07
N LYS A 224 -10.38 -3.60 -8.94
CA LYS A 224 -11.74 -3.28 -8.50
C LYS A 224 -11.70 -2.38 -7.29
N VAL A 225 -12.39 -1.24 -7.37
CA VAL A 225 -12.70 -0.35 -6.24
C VAL A 225 -14.18 -0.51 -5.88
N SER A 226 -14.49 -0.62 -4.59
CA SER A 226 -15.84 -0.80 -4.05
C SER A 226 -16.22 0.39 -3.15
N PRO A 227 -16.68 1.52 -3.73
CA PRO A 227 -17.00 2.72 -2.96
C PRO A 227 -18.07 2.47 -1.88
N GLY A 228 -17.97 3.19 -0.76
CA GLY A 228 -18.98 3.15 0.31
C GLY A 228 -18.86 1.99 1.29
N SER A 229 -17.79 1.18 1.19
CA SER A 229 -17.46 0.17 2.18
C SER A 229 -17.26 0.77 3.59
N LYS A 230 -17.67 0.01 4.60
CA LYS A 230 -17.65 0.42 6.02
C LYS A 230 -16.89 -0.54 6.92
N HIS A 231 -16.53 -1.71 6.40
CA HIS A 231 -15.95 -2.80 7.17
C HIS A 231 -14.48 -3.02 6.84
N VAL A 232 -13.82 -3.72 7.74
CA VAL A 232 -12.53 -4.35 7.51
C VAL A 232 -12.70 -5.86 7.53
N VAL A 233 -11.72 -6.57 6.97
CA VAL A 233 -11.58 -8.01 7.18
C VAL A 233 -10.32 -8.26 7.98
N VAL A 234 -10.42 -9.10 8.99
CA VAL A 234 -9.32 -9.54 9.83
C VAL A 234 -9.11 -11.04 9.62
N GLN A 235 -7.89 -11.42 9.26
CA GLN A 235 -7.48 -12.81 9.14
C GLN A 235 -6.62 -13.20 10.34
N ARG A 236 -6.87 -14.40 10.89
CA ARG A 236 -6.03 -15.01 11.94
C ARG A 236 -5.96 -16.52 11.70
N GLY A 237 -4.82 -16.98 11.23
CA GLY A 237 -4.66 -18.36 10.77
C GLY A 237 -5.53 -18.62 9.53
N THR A 238 -6.31 -19.70 9.54
CA THR A 238 -7.22 -20.04 8.43
C THR A 238 -8.54 -19.28 8.45
N LYS A 239 -8.85 -18.60 9.57
CA LYS A 239 -10.15 -17.95 9.79
C LYS A 239 -10.15 -16.48 9.39
N PHE A 240 -11.29 -16.04 8.89
CA PHE A 240 -11.56 -14.67 8.48
C PHE A 240 -12.72 -14.12 9.30
N TYR A 241 -12.62 -12.85 9.69
CA TYR A 241 -13.62 -12.13 10.46
C TYR A 241 -13.88 -10.78 9.82
N THR A 242 -15.08 -10.25 9.99
CA THR A 242 -15.42 -8.89 9.55
C THR A 242 -16.20 -8.13 10.60
N PHE A 243 -15.99 -6.82 10.65
CA PHE A 243 -16.78 -5.88 11.44
C PHE A 243 -16.69 -4.48 10.82
N ASP A 244 -17.73 -3.68 11.06
CA ASP A 244 -17.78 -2.28 10.66
C ASP A 244 -16.81 -1.43 11.49
N VAL A 245 -16.09 -0.55 10.80
CA VAL A 245 -15.23 0.49 11.38
C VAL A 245 -15.74 1.90 11.06
N LEU A 246 -16.78 1.99 10.23
CA LEU A 246 -17.53 3.21 9.95
C LEU A 246 -19.01 3.02 10.29
N THR A 247 -19.62 4.03 10.88
CA THR A 247 -21.07 4.09 11.14
C THR A 247 -21.86 4.35 9.85
N ALA A 248 -23.19 4.30 9.93
CA ALA A 248 -24.07 4.45 8.77
C ALA A 248 -23.89 5.79 8.03
N ASP A 249 -23.63 6.86 8.77
CA ASP A 249 -23.33 8.23 8.32
C ASP A 249 -21.88 8.43 7.84
N GLY A 250 -21.02 7.40 7.96
CA GLY A 250 -19.63 7.44 7.54
C GLY A 250 -18.67 8.06 8.56
N SER A 251 -19.10 8.28 9.80
CA SER A 251 -18.22 8.59 10.93
C SER A 251 -17.44 7.34 11.37
N ALA A 252 -16.30 7.51 12.07
CA ALA A 252 -15.57 6.37 12.63
C ALA A 252 -16.33 5.79 13.83
N VAL A 253 -16.32 4.46 13.99
CA VAL A 253 -16.73 3.84 15.27
C VAL A 253 -15.71 4.18 16.36
N PRO A 254 -16.07 4.06 17.66
CA PRO A 254 -15.12 4.25 18.75
C PRO A 254 -13.91 3.30 18.68
N ASP A 255 -12.71 3.79 18.97
CA ASP A 255 -11.47 3.00 18.98
C ASP A 255 -11.58 1.83 19.98
N GLU A 256 -12.30 2.02 21.09
CA GLU A 256 -12.58 1.00 22.11
C GLU A 256 -13.44 -0.16 21.59
N GLN A 257 -14.29 0.09 20.59
CA GLN A 257 -15.08 -0.95 19.92
C GLN A 257 -14.20 -1.76 18.97
N ILE A 258 -13.27 -1.11 18.27
CA ILE A 258 -12.28 -1.78 17.43
C ILE A 258 -11.41 -2.70 18.29
N LEU A 259 -10.93 -2.22 19.45
CA LEU A 259 -10.18 -3.05 20.39
C LEU A 259 -10.99 -4.26 20.86
N ALA A 260 -12.25 -4.07 21.25
CA ALA A 260 -13.11 -5.17 21.69
C ALA A 260 -13.28 -6.25 20.61
N ASN A 261 -13.43 -5.87 19.34
CA ASN A 261 -13.50 -6.81 18.22
C ASN A 261 -12.17 -7.56 18.01
N VAL A 262 -11.03 -6.87 18.08
CA VAL A 262 -9.71 -7.50 17.93
C VAL A 262 -9.44 -8.48 19.09
N GLU A 263 -9.76 -8.10 20.33
CA GLU A 263 -9.60 -8.97 21.50
C GLU A 263 -10.51 -10.20 21.42
N ALA A 264 -11.76 -10.04 20.97
CA ALA A 264 -12.65 -11.18 20.72
C ALA A 264 -12.07 -12.15 19.69
N ILE A 265 -11.51 -11.64 18.57
CA ILE A 265 -10.85 -12.48 17.55
C ILE A 265 -9.60 -13.18 18.11
N LEU A 266 -8.83 -12.50 18.97
CA LEU A 266 -7.63 -13.07 19.61
C LEU A 266 -7.96 -14.10 20.70
N ALA A 267 -9.14 -14.01 21.30
CA ALA A 267 -9.64 -14.95 22.29
C ALA A 267 -10.12 -16.28 21.68
N GLU A 268 -10.53 -16.28 20.40
CA GLU A 268 -10.86 -17.51 19.67
C GLU A 268 -9.62 -18.45 19.60
N PRO A 269 -9.82 -19.78 19.58
CA PRO A 269 -8.72 -20.71 19.36
C PRO A 269 -7.99 -20.46 18.04
N LEU A 270 -6.66 -20.48 18.06
CA LEU A 270 -5.86 -20.36 16.83
C LEU A 270 -6.00 -21.61 15.97
N THR A 271 -6.59 -21.47 14.79
CA THR A 271 -6.62 -22.52 13.76
C THR A 271 -5.48 -22.31 12.76
N LYS A 272 -4.40 -23.10 12.89
CA LYS A 272 -3.31 -23.12 11.90
C LYS A 272 -3.71 -23.94 10.68
N SER A 273 -3.15 -23.59 9.52
CA SER A 273 -3.39 -24.34 8.28
C SER A 273 -2.86 -25.77 8.41
N THR A 274 -3.67 -26.74 8.03
CA THR A 274 -3.30 -28.16 7.94
C THR A 274 -3.74 -28.72 6.59
N PRO A 275 -3.30 -29.93 6.19
CA PRO A 275 -3.82 -30.57 4.98
C PRO A 275 -5.34 -30.78 4.98
N ASP A 276 -5.93 -30.97 6.16
CA ASP A 276 -7.38 -31.17 6.32
C ASP A 276 -8.16 -29.86 6.38
N GLU A 277 -7.52 -28.79 6.84
CA GLU A 277 -8.08 -27.45 6.99
C GLU A 277 -7.10 -26.41 6.43
N PRO A 278 -6.91 -26.35 5.09
CA PRO A 278 -5.94 -25.45 4.50
C PRO A 278 -6.45 -23.99 4.48
N GLY A 279 -5.55 -23.03 4.67
CA GLY A 279 -5.88 -21.60 4.70
C GLY A 279 -6.18 -21.02 3.31
N MET A 280 -7.29 -20.26 3.20
CA MET A 280 -7.71 -19.65 1.93
C MET A 280 -6.75 -18.59 1.38
N GLY A 281 -5.86 -18.03 2.21
CA GLY A 281 -4.82 -17.09 1.76
C GLY A 281 -3.93 -17.66 0.64
N LEU A 282 -3.75 -18.99 0.63
CA LEU A 282 -2.95 -19.70 -0.36
C LEU A 282 -3.45 -19.54 -1.79
N MET A 283 -4.73 -19.25 -1.97
CA MET A 283 -5.28 -18.93 -3.29
C MET A 283 -4.55 -17.74 -3.94
N THR A 284 -4.21 -16.72 -3.14
CA THR A 284 -3.58 -15.49 -3.61
C THR A 284 -2.07 -15.63 -3.87
N THR A 285 -1.48 -16.80 -3.58
CA THR A 285 -0.07 -17.11 -3.87
C THR A 285 0.14 -17.89 -5.16
N MET A 286 -0.95 -18.26 -5.84
CA MET A 286 -0.90 -19.02 -7.09
C MET A 286 -0.54 -18.12 -8.28
N ASN A 287 -0.16 -18.77 -9.39
CA ASN A 287 -0.17 -18.15 -10.71
C ASN A 287 -1.56 -17.51 -10.97
N ARG A 288 -1.58 -16.35 -11.64
CA ARG A 288 -2.81 -15.54 -11.78
C ARG A 288 -3.91 -16.23 -12.57
N ASP A 289 -3.59 -16.98 -13.62
CA ASP A 289 -4.60 -17.74 -14.38
C ASP A 289 -5.10 -18.95 -13.58
N SER A 290 -4.22 -19.64 -12.85
CA SER A 290 -4.63 -20.72 -11.93
C SER A 290 -5.56 -20.19 -10.84
N TRP A 291 -5.25 -19.01 -10.28
CA TRP A 291 -6.12 -18.35 -9.30
C TRP A 291 -7.44 -17.89 -9.92
N ALA A 292 -7.42 -17.33 -11.13
CA ALA A 292 -8.64 -16.91 -11.83
C ALA A 292 -9.64 -18.06 -12.00
N ASN A 293 -9.15 -19.21 -12.49
CA ASN A 293 -9.97 -20.42 -12.65
C ASN A 293 -10.49 -20.96 -11.31
N ALA A 294 -9.66 -20.95 -10.27
CA ALA A 294 -10.06 -21.43 -8.95
C ALA A 294 -11.07 -20.49 -8.28
N ARG A 295 -10.91 -19.18 -8.44
CA ARG A 295 -11.84 -18.16 -7.92
C ARG A 295 -13.21 -18.30 -8.57
N GLU A 296 -13.29 -18.55 -9.88
CA GLU A 296 -14.55 -18.82 -10.58
C GLU A 296 -15.29 -20.04 -9.99
N LYS A 297 -14.57 -21.14 -9.74
CA LYS A 297 -15.15 -22.34 -9.09
C LYS A 297 -15.63 -22.06 -7.67
N LEU A 298 -14.88 -21.28 -6.89
CA LEU A 298 -15.28 -20.88 -5.54
C LEU A 298 -16.57 -20.05 -5.57
N GLU A 299 -16.69 -19.12 -6.52
CA GLU A 299 -17.86 -18.24 -6.66
C GLU A 299 -19.15 -18.98 -7.07
N ALA A 300 -19.07 -20.26 -7.47
CA ALA A 300 -20.23 -21.11 -7.68
C ALA A 300 -21.01 -21.40 -6.39
N SER A 301 -20.35 -21.37 -5.21
CA SER A 301 -21.01 -21.45 -3.91
C SER A 301 -21.43 -20.05 -3.46
N GLY A 302 -22.72 -19.87 -3.14
CA GLY A 302 -23.25 -18.57 -2.71
C GLY A 302 -22.59 -18.05 -1.43
N VAL A 303 -22.17 -18.94 -0.53
CA VAL A 303 -21.46 -18.58 0.70
C VAL A 303 -20.06 -18.06 0.38
N ASN A 304 -19.30 -18.78 -0.44
CA ASN A 304 -17.94 -18.39 -0.83
C ASN A 304 -17.95 -17.08 -1.63
N LYS A 305 -18.89 -16.94 -2.58
CA LYS A 305 -19.06 -15.70 -3.34
C LYS A 305 -19.31 -14.50 -2.44
N ALA A 306 -20.26 -14.61 -1.50
CA ALA A 306 -20.56 -13.55 -0.55
C ALA A 306 -19.33 -13.19 0.31
N ASN A 307 -18.54 -14.18 0.73
CA ASN A 307 -17.36 -13.94 1.55
C ASN A 307 -16.18 -13.36 0.76
N LEU A 308 -15.97 -13.78 -0.49
CA LEU A 308 -15.04 -13.11 -1.41
C LEU A 308 -15.43 -11.65 -1.63
N GLU A 309 -16.72 -11.35 -1.83
CA GLU A 309 -17.21 -9.98 -1.94
C GLU A 309 -16.96 -9.16 -0.67
N GLN A 310 -17.06 -9.75 0.53
CA GLN A 310 -16.69 -9.10 1.79
C GLN A 310 -15.19 -8.73 1.82
N ILE A 311 -14.30 -9.64 1.40
CA ILE A 311 -12.84 -9.40 1.36
C ILE A 311 -12.50 -8.34 0.30
N ASP A 312 -13.04 -8.49 -0.90
CA ASP A 312 -12.80 -7.59 -2.03
C ASP A 312 -13.20 -6.15 -1.71
N SER A 313 -14.38 -5.99 -1.07
CA SER A 313 -14.93 -4.67 -0.76
C SER A 313 -14.42 -4.05 0.54
N ALA A 314 -13.81 -4.82 1.44
CA ALA A 314 -13.29 -4.30 2.72
C ALA A 314 -12.39 -3.07 2.52
N LEU A 315 -12.42 -2.11 3.44
CA LEU A 315 -11.55 -0.93 3.38
C LEU A 315 -10.08 -1.32 3.21
N PHE A 316 -9.65 -2.34 3.97
CA PHE A 316 -8.36 -3.00 3.92
C PHE A 316 -8.44 -4.34 4.66
N VAL A 317 -7.42 -5.18 4.54
CA VAL A 317 -7.29 -6.45 5.29
C VAL A 317 -6.31 -6.26 6.45
N VAL A 318 -6.54 -6.96 7.56
CA VAL A 318 -5.63 -7.04 8.70
C VAL A 318 -5.25 -8.49 8.93
N SER A 319 -3.97 -8.80 8.93
CA SER A 319 -3.44 -10.11 9.29
C SER A 319 -2.90 -10.08 10.71
N LEU A 320 -3.60 -10.75 11.63
CA LEU A 320 -3.10 -10.99 12.98
C LEU A 320 -2.18 -12.21 12.92
N GLU A 321 -0.88 -11.93 12.85
CA GLU A 321 0.13 -12.96 12.71
C GLU A 321 0.42 -13.63 14.05
N HIS A 322 0.55 -14.95 14.03
CA HIS A 322 0.73 -15.76 15.22
C HIS A 322 2.20 -15.99 15.57
N GLU A 323 3.10 -15.67 14.64
CA GLU A 323 4.54 -15.68 14.84
C GLU A 323 5.03 -14.40 15.54
N SER A 324 6.18 -14.50 16.21
CA SER A 324 6.85 -13.38 16.90
C SER A 324 8.28 -13.24 16.36
N PRO A 325 8.47 -12.71 15.15
CA PRO A 325 9.78 -12.61 14.53
C PRO A 325 10.71 -11.72 15.38
N ALA A 326 11.91 -12.22 15.66
CA ALA A 326 12.87 -11.60 16.57
C ALA A 326 14.00 -10.89 15.82
N THR A 327 14.42 -11.42 14.67
CA THR A 327 15.50 -10.84 13.85
C THR A 327 14.94 -9.98 12.70
N PRO A 328 15.71 -9.01 12.16
CA PRO A 328 15.32 -8.27 10.97
C PRO A 328 14.99 -9.16 9.76
N GLU A 329 15.69 -10.27 9.60
CA GLU A 329 15.48 -11.27 8.54
C GLU A 329 14.17 -12.02 8.74
N GLU A 330 13.88 -12.47 9.96
CA GLU A 330 12.60 -13.10 10.31
C GLU A 330 11.44 -12.12 10.12
N VAL A 331 11.62 -10.85 10.51
CA VAL A 331 10.63 -9.79 10.31
C VAL A 331 10.35 -9.59 8.81
N SER A 332 11.40 -9.48 8.01
CA SER A 332 11.28 -9.30 6.56
C SER A 332 10.61 -10.51 5.90
N SER A 333 11.01 -11.73 6.29
CA SER A 333 10.42 -12.97 5.79
C SER A 333 8.94 -13.10 6.16
N THR A 334 8.60 -12.81 7.42
CA THR A 334 7.22 -12.88 7.92
C THR A 334 6.30 -11.93 7.16
N PHE A 335 6.73 -10.69 6.92
CA PHE A 335 5.86 -9.65 6.35
C PHE A 335 5.90 -9.55 4.82
N LEU A 336 6.96 -10.05 4.19
CA LEU A 336 7.03 -10.11 2.72
C LEU A 336 6.24 -11.30 2.17
N MET A 337 6.38 -12.46 2.80
CA MET A 337 5.86 -13.73 2.28
C MET A 337 5.00 -14.52 3.28
N GLY A 338 5.33 -14.52 4.57
CA GLY A 338 4.69 -15.39 5.55
C GLY A 338 4.71 -16.87 5.13
N ASP A 339 3.78 -17.67 5.63
CA ASP A 339 3.58 -19.06 5.21
C ASP A 339 2.55 -19.22 4.07
N GLY A 340 2.04 -18.08 3.56
CA GLY A 340 1.01 -18.00 2.53
C GLY A 340 -0.42 -18.25 3.02
N THR A 341 -0.61 -18.67 4.27
CA THR A 341 -1.93 -19.11 4.77
C THR A 341 -2.70 -17.99 5.44
N ASN A 342 -2.01 -17.01 6.03
CA ASN A 342 -2.54 -15.91 6.84
C ASN A 342 -2.45 -14.52 6.16
N HIS A 343 -2.38 -14.48 4.82
CA HIS A 343 -2.22 -13.26 4.04
C HIS A 343 -3.16 -13.25 2.83
N TRP A 344 -3.61 -12.06 2.44
CA TRP A 344 -4.44 -11.86 1.24
C TRP A 344 -3.77 -10.90 0.26
N PHE A 345 -2.87 -11.43 -0.58
CA PHE A 345 -1.95 -10.63 -1.40
C PHE A 345 -2.62 -9.81 -2.51
N ASP A 346 -3.87 -10.14 -2.87
CA ASP A 346 -4.65 -9.40 -3.84
C ASP A 346 -5.16 -8.05 -3.31
N LYS A 347 -5.21 -7.86 -1.99
CA LYS A 347 -5.77 -6.64 -1.41
C LYS A 347 -4.85 -5.45 -1.70
N SER A 348 -5.43 -4.27 -1.94
CA SER A 348 -4.65 -3.02 -2.16
C SER A 348 -3.53 -2.87 -1.14
N PHE A 349 -3.83 -3.09 0.14
CA PHE A 349 -2.86 -3.38 1.17
C PHE A 349 -3.45 -4.21 2.31
N GLN A 350 -2.57 -4.85 3.07
CA GLN A 350 -2.87 -5.52 4.33
C GLN A 350 -1.97 -4.99 5.45
N LEU A 351 -2.58 -4.71 6.61
CA LEU A 351 -1.86 -4.43 7.86
C LEU A 351 -1.49 -5.77 8.51
N ILE A 352 -0.22 -6.05 8.70
CA ILE A 352 0.23 -7.28 9.35
C ILE A 352 0.74 -6.92 10.75
N ILE A 353 0.24 -7.59 11.78
CA ILE A 353 0.64 -7.37 13.18
C ILE A 353 1.02 -8.72 13.80
N ALA A 354 2.31 -8.89 14.09
CA ALA A 354 2.86 -10.05 14.78
C ALA A 354 2.42 -10.13 16.25
N ALA A 355 2.54 -11.32 16.84
CA ALA A 355 2.16 -11.55 18.24
C ALA A 355 2.98 -10.70 19.23
N ASN A 356 4.20 -10.32 18.87
CA ASN A 356 5.04 -9.38 19.63
C ASN A 356 4.77 -7.89 19.36
N GLY A 357 3.72 -7.56 18.58
CA GLY A 357 3.34 -6.20 18.24
C GLY A 357 4.14 -5.54 17.12
N THR A 358 5.14 -6.23 16.55
CA THR A 358 5.80 -5.75 15.33
C THR A 358 4.78 -5.67 14.21
N ALA A 359 4.75 -4.56 13.47
CA ALA A 359 3.77 -4.35 12.42
C ALA A 359 4.42 -3.95 11.09
N SER A 360 3.75 -4.29 9.99
CA SER A 360 4.14 -3.93 8.63
C SER A 360 2.92 -3.71 7.75
N VAL A 361 3.15 -3.09 6.60
CA VAL A 361 2.17 -3.03 5.52
C VAL A 361 2.75 -3.74 4.30
N ASN A 362 2.05 -4.78 3.86
CA ASN A 362 2.27 -5.43 2.58
C ASN A 362 1.21 -4.89 1.60
N PHE A 363 1.58 -4.58 0.37
CA PHE A 363 0.66 -3.97 -0.58
C PHE A 363 0.78 -4.55 -1.99
N GLU A 364 -0.33 -4.59 -2.71
CA GLU A 364 -0.36 -5.00 -4.12
C GLU A 364 0.22 -3.86 -4.98
N HIS A 365 1.06 -4.18 -5.95
CA HIS A 365 1.86 -3.16 -6.64
C HIS A 365 1.18 -2.60 -7.90
N ALA A 366 0.28 -3.32 -8.56
CA ALA A 366 -0.27 -2.89 -9.84
C ALA A 366 -1.06 -1.58 -9.76
N TRP A 367 -1.71 -1.30 -8.63
CA TRP A 367 -2.60 -0.14 -8.52
C TRP A 367 -1.89 1.22 -8.36
N GLY A 368 -0.59 1.25 -8.06
CA GLY A 368 0.15 2.49 -7.85
C GLY A 368 1.66 2.35 -7.68
N ASP A 369 2.35 3.48 -7.57
CA ASP A 369 3.83 3.57 -7.52
C ASP A 369 4.43 3.60 -6.10
N GLY A 370 3.57 3.47 -5.08
CA GLY A 370 3.97 3.47 -3.66
C GLY A 370 3.98 4.84 -2.99
N VAL A 371 3.84 5.97 -3.70
CA VAL A 371 3.79 7.32 -3.08
C VAL A 371 2.57 7.45 -2.17
N ALA A 372 1.40 7.01 -2.65
CA ALA A 372 0.17 7.01 -1.85
C ALA A 372 0.29 6.11 -0.60
N VAL A 373 1.00 4.97 -0.71
CA VAL A 373 1.28 4.08 0.42
C VAL A 373 2.19 4.78 1.43
N LEU A 374 3.27 5.42 0.98
CA LEU A 374 4.20 6.12 1.87
C LEU A 374 3.52 7.28 2.59
N ARG A 375 2.70 8.07 1.88
CA ARG A 375 1.89 9.12 2.53
C ARG A 375 0.97 8.52 3.58
N TYR A 376 0.24 7.46 3.24
CA TYR A 376 -0.61 6.73 4.19
C TYR A 376 0.16 6.26 5.43
N LEU A 377 1.31 5.62 5.27
CA LEU A 377 2.13 5.11 6.38
C LEU A 377 2.60 6.22 7.31
N ASN A 378 3.01 7.35 6.76
CA ASN A 378 3.44 8.51 7.55
C ASN A 378 2.29 9.08 8.39
N GLU A 379 1.10 9.27 7.78
CA GLU A 379 -0.07 9.75 8.52
C GLU A 379 -0.57 8.73 9.54
N LEU A 380 -0.63 7.44 9.16
CA LEU A 380 -1.00 6.33 10.02
C LEU A 380 -0.12 6.30 11.27
N TYR A 381 1.20 6.22 11.08
CA TYR A 381 2.12 6.10 12.21
C TYR A 381 2.06 7.36 13.08
N GLY A 382 2.13 8.54 12.46
CA GLY A 382 2.07 9.82 13.15
C GLY A 382 0.79 10.01 13.97
N ASP A 383 -0.35 9.54 13.48
CA ASP A 383 -1.61 9.56 14.21
C ASP A 383 -1.68 8.49 15.31
N SER A 384 -1.26 7.26 15.01
CA SER A 384 -1.39 6.10 15.93
C SER A 384 -0.69 6.31 17.27
N VAL A 385 0.41 7.06 17.29
CA VAL A 385 1.21 7.32 18.52
C VAL A 385 0.66 8.46 19.37
N LYS A 386 -0.37 9.19 18.91
CA LYS A 386 -0.96 10.34 19.65
C LYS A 386 -1.91 9.91 20.77
N TYR A 387 -2.56 8.77 20.63
CA TYR A 387 -3.63 8.32 21.53
C TYR A 387 -3.10 7.44 22.67
N PRO A 388 -3.73 7.51 23.86
CA PRO A 388 -3.36 6.67 25.00
C PRO A 388 -3.66 5.19 24.75
N VAL A 389 -3.24 4.34 25.69
CA VAL A 389 -3.65 2.93 25.73
C VAL A 389 -5.18 2.84 25.76
N LEU A 390 -5.74 2.03 24.86
CA LEU A 390 -7.18 1.86 24.72
C LEU A 390 -7.72 0.94 25.82
N LYS A 391 -8.97 1.17 26.22
CA LYS A 391 -9.72 0.29 27.12
C LYS A 391 -10.87 -0.30 26.33
N ALA A 392 -10.96 -1.63 26.24
CA ALA A 392 -11.97 -2.27 25.42
C ALA A 392 -13.39 -1.91 25.90
N SER A 393 -14.28 -1.67 24.94
CA SER A 393 -15.71 -1.56 25.23
C SER A 393 -16.30 -2.94 25.53
N SER A 394 -17.52 -2.99 26.08
CA SER A 394 -18.22 -4.26 26.33
C SER A 394 -18.89 -4.86 25.08
N GLN A 395 -18.87 -4.17 23.94
CA GLN A 395 -19.55 -4.60 22.72
C GLN A 395 -18.55 -5.04 21.65
N ALA A 396 -18.35 -6.36 21.54
CA ALA A 396 -17.68 -6.99 20.41
C ALA A 396 -18.71 -7.74 19.55
N LYS A 397 -18.63 -7.56 18.24
CA LYS A 397 -19.49 -8.26 17.26
C LYS A 397 -18.73 -8.61 15.96
N PRO A 398 -17.52 -9.21 16.02
CA PRO A 398 -16.89 -9.71 14.80
C PRO A 398 -17.73 -10.87 14.25
N LYS A 399 -17.97 -10.88 12.93
CA LYS A 399 -18.63 -11.98 12.23
C LYS A 399 -17.59 -12.84 11.53
N GLU A 400 -17.53 -14.12 11.86
CA GLU A 400 -16.70 -15.09 11.12
C GLU A 400 -17.23 -15.31 9.69
N LEU A 401 -16.34 -15.34 8.71
CA LEU A 401 -16.60 -15.71 7.33
C LEU A 401 -16.24 -17.18 7.14
N THR A 402 -17.24 -18.01 6.86
CA THR A 402 -17.09 -19.46 6.70
C THR A 402 -16.86 -19.87 5.25
N TRP A 403 -16.24 -21.02 5.01
CA TRP A 403 -15.94 -21.47 3.65
C TRP A 403 -16.58 -22.81 3.35
N ASP A 404 -17.17 -22.92 2.17
CA ASP A 404 -17.62 -24.16 1.58
C ASP A 404 -16.46 -24.76 0.78
N ILE A 405 -15.67 -25.61 1.44
CA ILE A 405 -14.45 -26.22 0.90
C ILE A 405 -14.72 -27.71 0.60
N ASN A 406 -14.87 -28.02 -0.69
CA ASN A 406 -14.96 -29.40 -1.15
C ASN A 406 -13.57 -30.06 -1.29
N GLY A 407 -13.55 -31.34 -1.64
CA GLY A 407 -12.30 -32.11 -1.79
C GLY A 407 -11.35 -31.56 -2.87
N GLU A 408 -11.89 -31.03 -3.97
CA GLU A 408 -11.09 -30.45 -5.07
C GLU A 408 -10.40 -29.15 -4.61
N THR A 409 -11.15 -28.24 -3.98
CA THR A 409 -10.60 -27.00 -3.40
C THR A 409 -9.54 -27.31 -2.35
N LYS A 410 -9.78 -28.30 -1.48
CA LYS A 410 -8.81 -28.73 -0.47
C LYS A 410 -7.51 -29.26 -1.11
N GLN A 411 -7.63 -30.11 -2.13
CA GLN A 411 -6.46 -30.61 -2.86
C GLN A 411 -5.68 -29.46 -3.50
N LEU A 412 -6.39 -28.54 -4.16
CA LEU A 412 -5.78 -27.39 -4.81
C LEU A 412 -5.00 -26.50 -3.82
N LEU A 413 -5.58 -26.19 -2.66
CA LEU A 413 -4.91 -25.41 -1.62
C LEU A 413 -3.65 -26.13 -1.09
N ASN A 414 -3.71 -27.45 -0.93
CA ASN A 414 -2.55 -28.23 -0.50
C ASN A 414 -1.44 -28.26 -1.55
N GLU A 415 -1.78 -28.29 -2.83
CA GLU A 415 -0.82 -28.16 -3.94
C GLU A 415 -0.22 -26.74 -4.00
N ALA A 416 -1.03 -25.71 -3.78
CA ALA A 416 -0.58 -24.33 -3.67
C ALA A 416 0.40 -24.16 -2.49
N LYS A 417 0.10 -24.75 -1.31
CA LYS A 417 1.02 -24.75 -0.16
C LYS A 417 2.37 -25.38 -0.48
N LYS A 418 2.36 -26.58 -1.07
CA LYS A 418 3.61 -27.28 -1.46
C LYS A 418 4.44 -26.45 -2.44
N THR A 419 3.77 -25.84 -3.42
CA THR A 419 4.43 -24.99 -4.43
C THR A 419 5.02 -23.74 -3.78
N TYR A 420 4.25 -23.08 -2.92
CA TYR A 420 4.67 -21.88 -2.20
C TYR A 420 5.84 -22.16 -1.27
N ASP A 421 5.77 -23.22 -0.45
CA ASP A 421 6.86 -23.62 0.45
C ASP A 421 8.14 -23.96 -0.30
N LYS A 422 8.02 -24.68 -1.42
CA LYS A 422 9.18 -24.99 -2.26
C LYS A 422 9.82 -23.70 -2.78
N TRP A 423 9.01 -22.75 -3.23
CA TRP A 423 9.51 -21.48 -3.74
C TRP A 423 10.15 -20.61 -2.65
N THR A 424 9.45 -20.38 -1.54
CA THR A 424 9.95 -19.53 -0.43
C THR A 424 11.18 -20.13 0.23
N SER A 425 11.34 -21.45 0.27
CA SER A 425 12.56 -22.10 0.77
C SER A 425 13.84 -21.77 -0.02
N THR A 426 13.70 -21.25 -1.24
CA THR A 426 14.84 -20.81 -2.08
C THR A 426 15.22 -19.35 -1.86
N LEU A 427 14.41 -18.58 -1.11
CA LEU A 427 14.65 -17.17 -0.87
C LEU A 427 15.57 -16.98 0.34
N LEU A 428 16.69 -16.29 0.13
CA LEU A 428 17.58 -15.85 1.21
C LEU A 428 17.35 -14.38 1.49
N VAL A 429 17.03 -14.06 2.75
CA VAL A 429 16.83 -12.68 3.22
C VAL A 429 17.92 -12.36 4.23
N ALA A 430 18.63 -11.25 3.99
CA ALA A 430 19.64 -10.70 4.89
C ALA A 430 19.37 -9.21 5.07
N CYS A 431 19.61 -8.68 6.27
CA CYS A 431 19.42 -7.27 6.57
C CYS A 431 20.75 -6.59 6.90
N ALA A 432 20.92 -5.37 6.42
CA ALA A 432 22.03 -4.51 6.78
C ALA A 432 21.49 -3.16 7.28
N GLU A 433 21.95 -2.72 8.43
CA GLU A 433 21.66 -1.40 8.96
C GLU A 433 22.77 -0.43 8.56
N THR A 434 22.41 0.64 7.88
CA THR A 434 23.33 1.71 7.54
C THR A 434 22.94 2.97 8.30
N PRO A 435 23.88 3.71 8.91
CA PRO A 435 23.57 5.02 9.44
C PRO A 435 23.11 5.89 8.27
N VAL A 436 21.88 6.37 8.32
CA VAL A 436 21.33 7.24 7.29
C VAL A 436 22.08 8.57 7.34
N THR A 437 23.12 8.72 6.53
CA THR A 437 23.65 10.03 6.17
C THR A 437 22.68 10.63 5.15
N CYS A 438 21.61 11.27 5.64
CA CYS A 438 20.78 12.12 4.79
C CYS A 438 21.62 13.34 4.38
N CYS A 439 22.43 13.17 3.34
CA CYS A 439 22.88 14.26 2.49
C CYS A 439 21.84 14.38 1.38
N TRP A 440 20.75 15.12 1.64
CA TRP A 440 19.80 15.55 0.61
C TRP A 440 19.61 17.05 0.71
#